data_AF-A0A968D4X6-F1
#
_entry.id   AF-A0A968D4X6-F1
#
_cell.length_a   1.000
_cell.length_b   1.000
_cell.length_c   1.000
_cell.angle_alpha   90.00
_cell.angle_beta   90.00
_cell.angle_gamma   90.00
#
_symmetry.space_group_name_H-M   'P 1'
#
loop_
_entity.id
_entity.type
_entity.pdbx_description
1 polymer ?
#
loop_
_entity_poly.entity_id
_entity_poly.type
_entity_poly.pdbx_seq_one_letter_code
_entity_poly.pdbx_strand_id
1 'polypeptide(L)'
;TVPYTEWGAAKRNEIIAGLGRGWPGDTGERLYSAPSAYCFENMPALSLEGGEIVQRDDVIYMINDLGFRVIPLDGRPAMSGASKFWFGISRGHWEGETLVVEVTNLNGLGWIDSAGLYLTENTVLTERWTRV
;
A
#
# COMPACT_ATOMS: atom_id res chain seq x y z
N THR A 1 17.14 8.34 3.52
CA THR A 1 17.24 7.34 2.43
C THR A 1 16.77 6.00 2.96
N VAL A 2 15.94 5.26 2.22
CA VAL A 2 15.48 3.92 2.62
C VAL A 2 16.68 2.95 2.66
N PRO A 3 16.94 2.24 3.78
CA PRO A 3 18.08 1.35 3.92
C PRO A 3 17.78 -0.02 3.29
N TYR A 4 17.92 -0.11 1.96
CA TYR A 4 17.69 -1.37 1.25
C TYR A 4 18.75 -2.43 1.56
N THR A 5 18.33 -3.70 1.54
CA THR A 5 19.25 -4.82 1.29
C THR A 5 19.85 -4.70 -0.10
N GLU A 6 20.96 -5.40 -0.36
CA GLU A 6 21.61 -5.38 -1.68
C GLU A 6 20.66 -5.82 -2.81
N TRP A 7 19.97 -6.95 -2.62
CA TRP A 7 18.97 -7.44 -3.57
C TRP A 7 17.82 -6.45 -3.75
N GLY A 8 17.42 -5.74 -2.67
CA GLY A 8 16.32 -4.80 -2.74
C GLY A 8 16.69 -3.51 -3.50
N ALA A 9 17.93 -3.05 -3.33
CA ALA A 9 18.48 -1.96 -4.12
C ALA A 9 18.56 -2.34 -5.61
N ALA A 10 18.98 -3.57 -5.93
CA ALA A 10 19.01 -4.08 -7.30
C ALA A 10 17.60 -4.11 -7.92
N LYS A 11 16.59 -4.63 -7.20
CA LYS A 11 15.21 -4.67 -7.69
C LYS A 11 14.62 -3.27 -7.91
N ARG A 12 14.87 -2.34 -6.98
CA ARG A 12 14.48 -0.93 -7.16
C ARG A 12 15.10 -0.33 -8.42
N ASN A 13 16.40 -0.57 -8.66
CA ASN A 13 17.08 -0.05 -9.84
C ASN A 13 16.53 -0.65 -11.14
N GLU A 14 16.20 -1.94 -11.16
CA GLU A 14 15.51 -2.61 -12.26
C GLU A 14 14.17 -1.93 -12.58
N ILE A 15 13.33 -1.70 -11.56
CA ILE A 15 12.02 -1.03 -11.72
C ILE A 15 12.22 0.39 -12.24
N ILE A 16 13.13 1.17 -11.65
CA ILE A 16 13.43 2.56 -12.07
C ILE A 16 13.95 2.61 -13.52
N ALA A 17 14.80 1.67 -13.93
CA ALA A 17 15.29 1.60 -15.29
C ALA A 17 14.18 1.26 -16.30
N GLY A 18 13.20 0.43 -15.90
CA GLY A 18 12.05 0.07 -16.74
C GLY A 18 10.85 1.03 -16.65
N LEU A 19 10.87 1.98 -15.71
CA LEU A 19 9.95 3.13 -15.64
C LEU A 19 10.31 4.10 -16.77
N GLY A 20 9.87 3.79 -17.99
CA GLY A 20 10.16 4.57 -19.18
C GLY A 20 9.72 6.02 -19.05
N ARG A 21 10.69 6.94 -18.82
CA ARG A 21 10.52 8.36 -19.14
C ARG A 21 10.59 8.48 -20.66
N GLY A 22 9.51 8.18 -21.36
CA GLY A 22 9.45 8.33 -22.81
C GLY A 22 9.68 9.78 -23.23
N TRP A 23 10.92 10.10 -23.59
CA TRP A 23 11.24 11.27 -24.39
C TRP A 23 11.27 10.86 -25.87
N PRO A 24 11.03 11.79 -26.81
CA PRO A 24 11.22 11.51 -28.23
C PRO A 24 12.66 11.00 -28.48
N GLY A 25 12.80 9.73 -28.90
CA GLY A 25 14.08 9.07 -29.17
C GLY A 25 14.37 7.80 -28.36
N ASP A 26 13.61 7.53 -27.30
CA ASP A 26 13.70 6.25 -26.58
C ASP A 26 13.01 5.11 -27.35
N THR A 27 13.40 3.86 -27.07
CA THR A 27 12.90 2.62 -27.71
C THR A 27 11.37 2.42 -27.59
N GLY A 28 10.68 3.27 -26.82
CA GLY A 28 9.23 3.23 -26.61
C GLY A 28 8.75 2.10 -25.70
N GLU A 29 9.64 1.20 -25.28
CA GLU A 29 9.30 0.01 -24.51
C GLU A 29 9.25 0.34 -23.00
N ARG A 30 8.04 0.39 -22.44
CA ARG A 30 7.82 0.45 -20.98
C ARG A 30 7.81 -0.96 -20.43
N LEU A 31 8.82 -1.31 -19.63
CA LEU A 31 8.91 -2.64 -19.00
C LEU A 31 8.01 -2.74 -17.76
N TYR A 32 7.78 -1.64 -17.05
CA TYR A 32 6.86 -1.58 -15.91
C TYR A 32 5.84 -0.46 -16.08
N SER A 33 4.59 -0.75 -15.73
CA SER A 33 3.54 0.25 -15.52
C SER A 33 3.11 0.17 -14.07
N ALA A 34 2.79 1.31 -13.46
CA ALA A 34 2.27 1.34 -12.09
C ALA A 34 1.00 0.47 -12.01
N PRO A 35 0.78 -0.29 -10.91
CA PRO A 35 -0.43 -1.11 -10.75
C PRO A 35 -1.74 -0.33 -10.94
N SER A 36 -1.77 0.93 -10.50
CA SER A 36 -2.92 1.83 -10.67
C SER A 36 -3.26 2.12 -12.14
N ALA A 37 -2.31 1.99 -13.08
CA ALA A 37 -2.60 2.10 -14.52
C ALA A 37 -3.54 0.98 -15.02
N TYR A 38 -3.69 -0.09 -14.26
CA TYR A 38 -4.61 -1.20 -14.52
C TYR A 38 -5.79 -1.23 -13.55
N CYS A 39 -6.06 -0.13 -12.84
CA CYS A 39 -7.06 -0.04 -11.78
C CYS A 39 -6.83 -1.03 -10.62
N PHE A 40 -5.58 -1.46 -10.41
CA PHE A 40 -5.18 -2.19 -9.22
C PHE A 40 -4.64 -1.23 -8.18
N GLU A 41 -5.46 -0.93 -7.19
CA GLU A 41 -5.04 -0.15 -6.03
C GLU A 41 -4.37 -1.02 -4.97
N ASN A 42 -3.55 -0.41 -4.13
CA ASN A 42 -2.89 -1.07 -3.02
C ASN A 42 -2.72 -0.15 -1.81
N MET A 43 -2.33 -0.71 -0.68
CA MET A 43 -1.94 0.09 0.49
C MET A 43 -0.49 0.57 0.32
N PRO A 44 -0.15 1.81 0.71
CA PRO A 44 -0.99 2.82 1.36
C PRO A 44 -1.75 3.74 0.39
N ALA A 45 -1.66 3.56 -0.93
CA ALA A 45 -2.22 4.50 -1.91
C ALA A 45 -3.71 4.78 -1.67
N LEU A 46 -4.51 3.74 -1.42
CA LEU A 46 -5.94 3.88 -1.10
C LEU A 46 -6.20 4.76 0.15
N SER A 47 -5.31 4.75 1.14
CA SER A 47 -5.42 5.58 2.36
C SER A 47 -5.20 7.07 2.10
N LEU A 48 -4.56 7.42 0.99
CA LEU A 48 -4.20 8.80 0.65
C LEU A 48 -5.26 9.49 -0.23
N GLU A 49 -6.26 8.74 -0.66
CA GLU A 49 -7.34 9.26 -1.47
C GLU A 49 -8.48 9.78 -0.61
N GLY A 50 -9.03 10.93 -1.01
CA GLY A 50 -10.16 11.54 -0.32
C GLY A 50 -11.40 10.66 -0.41
N GLY A 51 -12.20 10.64 0.65
CA GLY A 51 -13.39 9.82 0.73
C GLY A 51 -14.16 10.03 2.02
N GLU A 52 -15.13 9.15 2.27
CA GLU A 52 -15.87 9.11 3.53
C GLU A 52 -15.17 8.19 4.52
N ILE A 53 -15.06 8.65 5.77
CA ILE A 53 -14.59 7.83 6.90
C ILE A 53 -15.73 7.67 7.88
N VAL A 54 -16.19 6.43 8.07
CA VAL A 54 -17.25 6.06 9.01
C VAL A 54 -16.66 5.26 10.15
N GLN A 55 -16.73 5.80 11.37
CA GLN A 55 -16.26 5.12 12.58
C GLN A 55 -17.44 4.58 13.39
N ARG A 56 -17.34 3.31 13.78
CA ARG A 56 -18.16 2.65 14.81
C ARG A 56 -17.26 2.24 15.99
N ASP A 57 -17.87 1.71 17.05
CA ASP A 57 -17.16 1.30 18.25
C ASP A 57 -16.06 0.25 17.98
N ASP A 58 -16.27 -0.65 17.02
CA ASP A 58 -15.41 -1.80 16.75
C ASP A 58 -14.76 -1.81 15.35
N VAL A 59 -15.02 -0.79 14.52
CA VAL A 59 -14.58 -0.76 13.12
C VAL A 59 -14.55 0.65 12.53
N ILE A 60 -13.57 0.90 11.66
CA ILE A 60 -13.54 2.05 10.76
C ILE A 60 -13.72 1.56 9.32
N TYR A 61 -14.58 2.24 8.59
CA TYR A 61 -14.72 2.11 7.14
C TYR A 61 -14.14 3.35 6.47
N MET A 62 -13.34 3.15 5.44
CA MET A 62 -12.95 4.21 4.50
C MET A 62 -13.52 3.85 3.14
N ILE A 63 -14.17 4.81 2.48
CA ILE A 63 -14.90 4.57 1.24
C ILE A 63 -14.53 5.69 0.26
N ASN A 64 -14.08 5.32 -0.93
CA ASN A 64 -13.80 6.22 -2.03
C ASN A 64 -14.27 5.60 -3.36
N ASP A 65 -13.97 6.25 -4.47
CA ASP A 65 -14.32 5.82 -5.82
C ASP A 65 -13.53 4.59 -6.29
N LEU A 66 -12.38 4.28 -5.68
CA LEU A 66 -11.56 3.11 -6.01
C LEU A 66 -11.85 1.89 -5.13
N GLY A 67 -12.58 2.05 -4.03
CA GLY A 67 -13.05 0.93 -3.23
C GLY A 67 -13.40 1.30 -1.79
N PHE A 68 -13.37 0.27 -0.93
CA PHE A 68 -13.56 0.44 0.50
C PHE A 68 -12.50 -0.32 1.28
N ARG A 69 -12.17 0.20 2.44
CA ARG A 69 -11.27 -0.40 3.42
C ARG A 69 -12.02 -0.61 4.73
N VAL A 70 -11.82 -1.79 5.31
CA VAL A 70 -12.34 -2.14 6.63
C VAL A 70 -11.19 -2.28 7.60
N ILE A 71 -11.24 -1.53 8.70
CA ILE A 71 -10.23 -1.53 9.76
C ILE A 71 -10.91 -1.92 11.07
N PRO A 72 -10.92 -3.23 11.44
CA PRO A 72 -11.38 -3.67 12.75
C PRO A 72 -10.53 -3.08 13.88
N LEU A 73 -11.20 -2.70 14.96
CA LEU A 73 -10.61 -2.11 16.18
C LEU A 73 -10.75 -3.04 17.41
N ASP A 74 -11.37 -4.19 17.24
CA ASP A 74 -11.77 -5.10 18.33
C ASP A 74 -10.66 -6.07 18.79
N GLY A 75 -9.42 -5.88 18.32
CA GLY A 75 -8.28 -6.69 18.70
C GLY A 75 -8.27 -8.12 18.14
N ARG A 76 -9.18 -8.47 17.22
CA ARG A 76 -9.16 -9.79 16.59
C ARG A 76 -7.86 -9.99 15.79
N PRO A 77 -7.27 -11.20 15.80
CA PRO A 77 -6.05 -11.44 15.05
C PRO A 77 -6.25 -11.25 13.54
N ALA A 78 -5.17 -10.92 12.82
CA ALA A 78 -5.15 -11.02 11.37
C ALA A 78 -5.31 -12.49 10.94
N MET A 79 -5.81 -12.71 9.72
CA MET A 79 -5.88 -14.06 9.16
C MET A 79 -4.46 -14.63 8.97
N SER A 80 -4.33 -15.94 8.80
CA SER A 80 -3.04 -16.54 8.48
C SER A 80 -2.43 -15.92 7.22
N GLY A 81 -1.10 -15.81 7.19
CA GLY A 81 -0.35 -15.16 6.11
C GLY A 81 -0.39 -15.85 4.74
N ALA A 82 -1.14 -16.96 4.61
CA ALA A 82 -1.17 -17.80 3.41
C ALA A 82 -1.94 -17.16 2.23
N SER A 83 -2.97 -16.37 2.52
CA SER A 83 -3.72 -15.63 1.50
C SER A 83 -3.17 -14.22 1.38
N LYS A 84 -2.94 -13.76 0.15
CA LYS A 84 -2.39 -12.42 -0.13
C LYS A 84 -3.37 -11.59 -0.95
N PHE A 85 -3.45 -10.30 -0.67
CA PHE A 85 -4.44 -9.38 -1.23
C PHE A 85 -3.79 -8.06 -1.66
N TRP A 86 -4.42 -7.36 -2.59
CA TRP A 86 -4.02 -6.01 -3.02
C TRP A 86 -4.09 -4.99 -1.87
N PHE A 87 -5.16 -5.04 -1.06
CA PHE A 87 -5.35 -4.15 0.09
C PHE A 87 -4.79 -4.72 1.40
N GLY A 88 -4.26 -5.94 1.37
CA GLY A 88 -3.86 -6.66 2.57
C GLY A 88 -5.01 -6.85 3.57
N ILE A 89 -4.65 -7.00 4.84
CA ILE A 89 -5.57 -7.09 5.97
C ILE A 89 -5.19 -5.99 6.96
N SER A 90 -6.13 -5.09 7.24
CA SER A 90 -5.93 -4.02 8.21
C SER A 90 -6.35 -4.43 9.62
N ARG A 91 -5.61 -3.99 10.63
CA ARG A 91 -5.97 -4.05 12.05
C ARG A 91 -5.59 -2.74 12.71
N GLY A 92 -6.56 -2.11 13.37
CA GLY A 92 -6.37 -0.82 14.01
C GLY A 92 -6.41 -0.91 15.54
N HIS A 93 -5.68 -0.02 16.19
CA HIS A 93 -5.84 0.29 17.60
C HIS A 93 -5.52 1.76 17.87
N TRP A 94 -6.04 2.29 18.97
CA TRP A 94 -5.77 3.67 19.38
C TRP A 94 -4.60 3.74 20.37
N GLU A 95 -3.68 4.65 20.11
CA GLU A 95 -2.60 5.07 21.02
C GLU A 95 -2.80 6.55 21.37
N GLY A 96 -3.56 6.82 22.43
CA GLY A 96 -4.05 8.17 22.72
C GLY A 96 -4.91 8.67 21.56
N GLU A 97 -4.55 9.83 20.99
CA GLU A 97 -5.24 10.47 19.87
C GLU A 97 -4.77 9.96 18.48
N THR A 98 -3.91 8.94 18.44
CA THR A 98 -3.37 8.39 17.19
C THR A 98 -3.99 7.04 16.89
N LEU A 99 -4.62 6.90 15.72
CA LEU A 99 -4.99 5.60 15.18
C LEU A 99 -3.75 4.97 14.57
N VAL A 100 -3.37 3.80 15.08
CA VAL A 100 -2.31 2.97 14.52
C VAL A 100 -2.97 1.85 13.73
N VAL A 101 -2.60 1.71 12.45
CA VAL A 101 -3.13 0.66 11.60
C VAL A 101 -1.99 -0.18 11.05
N GLU A 102 -2.01 -1.47 11.40
CA GLU A 102 -1.12 -2.46 10.80
C GLU A 102 -1.83 -3.10 9.60
N VAL A 103 -1.11 -3.21 8.47
CA VAL A 103 -1.55 -3.91 7.27
C VAL A 103 -0.58 -5.05 6.98
N THR A 104 -1.14 -6.26 6.92
CA THR A 104 -0.43 -7.50 6.60
C THR A 104 -1.01 -8.15 5.34
N ASN A 105 -0.52 -9.33 4.96
CA ASN A 105 -1.07 -10.12 3.85
C ASN A 105 -1.11 -9.38 2.50
N LEU A 106 -0.17 -8.46 2.25
CA LEU A 106 -0.02 -7.80 0.95
C LEU A 106 0.49 -8.80 -0.09
N ASN A 107 0.06 -8.67 -1.34
CA ASN A 107 0.49 -9.53 -2.45
C ASN A 107 1.88 -9.19 -3.03
N GLY A 108 2.52 -8.12 -2.54
CA GLY A 108 3.84 -7.70 -3.02
C GLY A 108 3.87 -7.18 -4.47
N LEU A 109 2.73 -6.99 -5.12
CA LEU A 109 2.64 -6.44 -6.47
C LEU A 109 2.40 -4.93 -6.49
N GLY A 110 2.00 -4.36 -5.35
CA GLY A 110 1.74 -2.94 -5.17
C GLY A 110 2.99 -2.07 -5.02
N TRP A 111 2.84 -0.77 -5.25
CA TRP A 111 3.88 0.24 -5.05
C TRP A 111 3.47 1.19 -3.91
N ILE A 112 4.43 1.60 -3.09
CA ILE A 112 4.23 2.57 -2.01
C ILE A 112 4.02 3.98 -2.57
N ASP A 113 4.72 4.31 -3.66
CA ASP A 113 4.66 5.64 -4.29
C ASP A 113 4.71 5.57 -5.82
N SER A 114 4.51 6.72 -6.46
CA SER A 114 4.58 6.87 -7.92
C SER A 114 5.99 6.72 -8.48
N ALA A 115 7.02 6.63 -7.64
CA ALA A 115 8.42 6.46 -8.04
C ALA A 115 8.83 4.98 -8.15
N GLY A 116 7.90 4.04 -7.92
CA GLY A 116 8.16 2.61 -8.04
C GLY A 116 8.77 1.99 -6.79
N LEU A 117 8.59 2.61 -5.62
CA LEU A 117 8.96 1.99 -4.35
C LEU A 117 8.12 0.73 -4.13
N TYR A 118 8.69 -0.44 -4.38
CA TYR A 118 7.94 -1.70 -4.44
C TYR A 118 7.68 -2.31 -3.05
N LEU A 119 6.59 -3.07 -2.96
CA LEU A 119 6.25 -3.92 -1.81
C LEU A 119 6.72 -5.36 -2.03
N THR A 120 6.74 -6.15 -0.96
CA THR A 120 6.89 -7.61 -1.04
C THR A 120 5.75 -8.28 -0.29
N GLU A 121 5.59 -9.59 -0.48
CA GLU A 121 4.61 -10.38 0.28
C GLU A 121 4.89 -10.45 1.78
N ASN A 122 6.12 -10.10 2.19
CA ASN A 122 6.56 -10.04 3.57
C ASN A 122 6.45 -8.63 4.16
N THR A 123 5.93 -7.66 3.40
CA THR A 123 5.77 -6.30 3.91
C THR A 123 4.69 -6.26 4.98
N VAL A 124 5.05 -5.66 6.12
CA VAL A 124 4.11 -5.16 7.13
C VAL A 124 4.14 -3.64 7.04
N LEU A 125 2.99 -3.05 6.76
CA LEU A 125 2.84 -1.60 6.68
C LEU A 125 2.20 -1.12 7.99
N THR A 126 2.80 -0.12 8.62
CA THR A 126 2.22 0.54 9.80
C THR A 126 1.92 2.00 9.46
N GLU A 127 0.65 2.34 9.50
CA GLU A 127 0.15 3.70 9.31
C GLU A 127 -0.18 4.32 10.67
N ARG A 128 0.08 5.61 10.85
CA ARG A 128 -0.25 6.35 12.07
C ARG A 128 -0.99 7.63 11.69
N TRP A 129 -2.24 7.75 12.09
CA TRP A 129 -3.09 8.89 11.76
C TRP A 129 -3.44 9.65 13.04
N THR A 130 -3.07 10.92 13.06
CA THR A 130 -3.41 11.85 14.14
C THR A 130 -4.19 12.99 13.51
N ARG A 131 -5.33 13.34 14.11
CA ARG A 131 -6.11 14.49 13.68
C ARG A 131 -5.32 15.77 13.98
N VAL A 132 -5.26 16.68 13.00
CA VAL A 132 -4.65 18.02 13.13
C VAL A 132 -5.71 19.11 13.08
#